data_AF-A0A2N8M9M6-F1
#
_entry.id   AF-A0A2N8M9M6-F1
#
_cell.length_a   1.000
_cell.length_b   1.000
_cell.length_c   1.000
_cell.angle_alpha   90.00
_cell.angle_beta   90.00
_cell.angle_gamma   90.00
#
_symmetry.space_group_name_H-M   'P 1'
#
loop_
_entity.id
_entity.type
_entity.pdbx_description
1 polymer ?
#
loop_
_entity_poly.entity_id
_entity_poly.type
_entity_poly.pdbx_seq_one_letter_code
_entity_poly.pdbx_strand_id
1 'polypeptide(L)'
;MNSYRAIVEASSRWIDQVATTIVEGRESLRARRLYQLVEQQDGAFVLQGTSPREALGGAWEPVHIVNGHIDASVAAKLAEILRGAQVELVLQPNRFLYRLLELPRRASDFLEGIIRAQIDRLTPWSSADAAFGWYPSTETGTDRMAVTIAATARTLIAPFISAIARLGADAIVVSAAWPQPRPDIAAIKICEQKIGQAEGHRRIRRILLLLLVGAGAVGAVSVAASAVIGGVIETQRDDLTRRIAERRAAIQPGHDGASEAALDLQRHKHETPSSVIVIEALSRVLPDDTYLTELRILGDKMQIVGVTRDAPSLIRLIEQTSHFSRATFFAPTTRSPSESGERFSIEAHIEPVYTPGL
;
A
#
# COMPACT_ATOMS: atom_id res chain seq x y z
N MET A 1 3.72 -29.00 10.40
CA MET A 1 4.70 -28.17 11.14
C MET A 1 5.66 -27.37 10.24
N ASN A 2 5.98 -27.81 9.01
CA ASN A 2 6.91 -27.08 8.12
C ASN A 2 6.35 -25.80 7.49
N SER A 3 5.03 -25.73 7.24
CA SER A 3 4.37 -24.56 6.66
C SER A 3 4.45 -23.31 7.53
N TYR A 4 4.34 -23.47 8.85
CA TYR A 4 4.40 -22.34 9.80
C TYR A 4 5.80 -21.70 9.84
N ARG A 5 6.87 -22.52 9.81
CA ARG A 5 8.24 -22.01 9.75
C ARG A 5 8.54 -21.25 8.46
N ALA A 6 8.05 -21.74 7.32
CA ALA A 6 8.22 -21.06 6.04
C ALA A 6 7.54 -19.68 6.02
N ILE A 7 6.35 -19.55 6.61
CA ILE A 7 5.62 -18.28 6.71
C ILE A 7 6.36 -17.30 7.63
N VAL A 8 6.86 -17.77 8.77
CA VAL A 8 7.65 -16.93 9.71
C VAL A 8 8.94 -16.43 9.05
N GLU A 9 9.63 -17.30 8.30
CA GLU A 9 10.88 -16.96 7.64
C GLU A 9 10.71 -16.06 6.41
N ALA A 10 9.58 -16.18 5.71
CA ALA A 10 9.20 -15.25 4.64
C ALA A 10 8.85 -13.88 5.22
N SER A 11 8.14 -13.86 6.36
CA SER A 11 7.76 -12.64 7.07
C SER A 11 8.99 -11.92 7.64
N SER A 12 9.96 -12.65 8.20
CA SER A 12 11.21 -12.06 8.68
C SER A 12 12.03 -11.45 7.55
N ARG A 13 12.13 -12.14 6.41
CA ARG A 13 12.83 -11.61 5.22
C ARG A 13 12.17 -10.34 4.69
N TRP A 14 10.84 -10.31 4.62
CA TRP A 14 10.12 -9.11 4.21
C TRP A 14 10.34 -7.94 5.18
N ILE A 15 10.28 -8.20 6.49
CA ILE A 15 10.56 -7.19 7.52
C ILE A 15 11.99 -6.67 7.40
N ASP A 16 12.97 -7.55 7.19
CA ASP A 16 14.37 -7.15 7.02
C ASP A 16 14.54 -6.27 5.76
N GLN A 17 13.86 -6.62 4.66
CA GLN A 17 13.92 -5.88 3.40
C GLN A 17 13.25 -4.49 3.48
N VAL A 18 12.13 -4.39 4.19
CA VAL A 18 11.48 -3.10 4.48
C VAL A 18 12.33 -2.26 5.42
N ALA A 19 12.95 -2.87 6.44
CA ALA A 19 13.85 -2.18 7.35
C ALA A 19 15.09 -1.63 6.63
N THR A 20 15.70 -2.38 5.72
CA THR A 20 16.82 -1.86 4.90
C THR A 20 16.38 -0.70 4.02
N THR A 21 15.23 -0.81 3.35
CA THR A 21 14.72 0.24 2.46
C THR A 21 14.42 1.54 3.23
N ILE A 22 13.84 1.43 4.44
CA ILE A 22 13.56 2.59 5.28
C ILE A 22 14.84 3.22 5.82
N VAL A 23 15.85 2.42 6.17
CA VAL A 23 17.16 2.93 6.60
C VAL A 23 17.83 3.70 5.46
N GLU A 24 17.87 3.13 4.27
CA GLU A 24 18.43 3.77 3.07
C GLU A 24 17.67 5.05 2.71
N GLY A 25 16.32 5.04 2.79
CA GLY A 25 15.50 6.22 2.56
C GLY A 25 15.66 7.30 3.65
N ARG A 26 15.90 6.91 4.91
CA ARG A 26 16.19 7.87 5.99
C ARG A 26 17.60 8.45 5.86
N GLU A 27 18.54 7.68 5.33
CA GLU A 27 19.89 8.14 5.02
C GLU A 27 19.90 9.18 3.89
N SER A 28 18.97 9.13 2.94
CA SER A 28 18.84 10.15 1.87
C SER A 28 18.11 11.42 2.33
N LEU A 29 17.17 11.30 3.27
CA LEU A 29 16.39 12.44 3.81
C LEU A 29 17.13 13.25 4.88
N ARG A 30 18.09 12.67 5.60
CA ARG A 30 18.95 13.44 6.52
C ARG A 30 20.01 14.17 5.71
N ALA A 31 19.90 15.50 5.66
CA ALA A 31 21.04 16.36 5.34
C ALA A 31 22.16 16.05 6.35
N ARG A 32 23.11 15.19 5.97
CA ARG A 32 24.22 14.80 6.83
C ARG A 32 25.08 16.03 7.04
N ARG A 33 25.22 16.46 8.30
CA ARG A 33 26.26 17.43 8.65
C ARG A 33 27.59 16.71 8.47
N LEU A 34 28.34 17.13 7.46
CA LEU A 34 29.68 16.64 7.18
C LEU A 34 30.68 17.56 7.89
N TYR A 35 31.45 16.98 8.81
CA TYR A 35 32.53 17.67 9.49
C TYR A 35 33.85 17.03 9.10
N GLN A 36 34.83 17.82 8.69
CA GLN A 36 36.15 17.36 8.31
C GLN A 36 37.13 17.64 9.47
N LEU A 37 37.85 16.64 9.97
CA LEU A 37 38.95 16.81 10.91
C LEU A 37 40.25 16.56 10.17
N VAL A 38 41.09 17.59 10.04
CA VAL A 38 42.37 17.51 9.32
C VAL A 38 43.52 17.45 10.33
N GLU A 39 44.37 16.44 10.21
CA GLU A 39 45.60 16.29 11.00
C GLU A 39 46.67 17.29 10.53
N GLN A 40 47.02 18.25 11.40
CA GLN A 40 48.12 19.22 11.23
C GLN A 40 49.47 18.59 11.54
N GLN A 41 50.56 19.22 11.07
CA GLN A 41 51.95 18.72 11.20
C GLN A 41 52.33 18.33 12.65
N ASP A 42 51.79 19.04 13.64
CA ASP A 42 52.05 18.81 15.07
C ASP A 42 51.24 17.64 15.69
N GLY A 43 50.52 16.86 14.87
CA GLY A 43 49.65 15.77 15.32
C GLY A 43 48.33 16.24 15.96
N ALA A 44 48.01 17.53 15.83
CA ALA A 44 46.75 18.11 16.24
C ALA A 44 45.70 18.02 15.13
N PHE A 45 44.43 17.89 15.48
CA PHE A 45 43.32 17.86 14.53
C PHE A 45 42.57 19.19 14.56
N VAL A 46 42.34 19.77 13.38
CA VAL A 46 41.55 21.00 13.24
C VAL A 46 40.22 20.64 12.57
N LEU A 47 39.12 21.10 13.17
CA LEU A 47 37.78 20.96 12.61
C LEU A 47 37.57 21.97 11.49
N GLN A 48 37.35 21.49 10.27
CA GLN A 48 36.87 22.26 9.13
C GLN A 48 35.41 21.85 8.86
N GLY A 49 34.48 22.79 9.09
CA GLY A 49 33.07 22.58 8.76
C GLY A 49 32.83 22.82 7.27
N THR A 50 32.18 21.88 6.58
CA THR A 50 31.80 22.02 5.15
C THR A 50 30.50 22.83 4.97
N SER A 51 30.06 23.57 5.99
CA SER A 51 28.89 24.44 5.93
C SER A 51 29.30 25.82 5.41
N PRO A 52 28.80 26.29 4.24
CA PRO A 52 29.08 27.64 3.73
C PRO A 52 28.64 28.78 4.67
N ARG A 53 27.85 28.47 5.71
CA ARG A 53 27.38 29.43 6.72
C ARG A 53 28.24 29.52 7.99
N GLU A 54 29.17 28.59 8.23
CA GLU A 54 30.04 28.59 9.42
C GLU A 54 31.51 28.91 9.10
N ALA A 55 31.83 29.18 7.82
CA ALA A 55 33.14 29.71 7.40
C ALA A 55 33.45 31.12 7.96
N LEU A 56 32.54 31.70 8.74
CA LEU A 56 32.70 32.96 9.44
C LEU A 56 32.63 32.73 10.96
N GLY A 57 33.78 32.55 11.62
CA GLY A 57 33.90 32.99 13.02
C GLY A 57 34.43 32.06 14.10
N GLY A 58 35.34 31.12 13.82
CA GLY A 58 36.07 30.46 14.92
C GLY A 58 37.23 29.61 14.49
N ALA A 59 38.46 30.07 14.72
CA ALA A 59 39.62 29.21 14.77
C ALA A 59 39.44 28.29 15.99
N TRP A 60 39.05 27.04 15.76
CA TRP A 60 38.93 26.04 16.83
C TRP A 60 40.32 25.71 17.36
N GLU A 61 40.42 25.52 18.68
CA GLU A 61 41.66 25.06 19.30
C GLU A 61 42.06 23.69 18.70
N PRO A 62 43.36 23.48 18.41
CA PRO A 62 43.83 22.21 17.87
C PRO A 62 43.52 21.05 18.83
N VAL A 63 42.80 20.04 18.32
CA VAL A 63 42.39 18.87 19.10
C VAL A 63 43.49 17.82 19.02
N HIS A 64 44.24 17.59 20.09
CA HIS A 64 45.22 16.50 20.09
C HIS A 64 44.53 15.16 20.40
N ILE A 65 44.65 14.19 19.48
CA ILE A 65 44.19 12.82 19.71
C ILE A 65 45.43 11.96 19.94
N VAL A 66 45.76 11.69 21.20
CA VAL A 66 46.91 10.86 21.57
C VAL A 66 46.40 9.47 21.97
N ASN A 67 46.79 8.43 21.22
CA ASN A 67 46.41 7.04 21.48
C ASN A 67 44.91 6.80 21.68
N GLY A 68 44.07 7.55 20.94
CA GLY A 68 42.61 7.43 21.04
C GLY A 68 42.00 8.10 22.26
N HIS A 69 42.74 8.96 22.97
CA HIS A 69 42.20 9.82 24.02
C HIS A 69 42.18 11.27 23.54
N ILE A 70 41.06 11.93 23.82
CA ILE A 70 40.82 13.35 23.58
C ILE A 70 40.68 14.00 24.94
N ASP A 71 41.24 15.18 25.14
CA ASP A 71 41.03 15.97 26.36
C ASP A 71 39.53 16.08 26.65
N ALA A 72 39.11 15.77 27.87
CA ALA A 72 37.69 15.68 28.26
C ALA A 72 36.94 17.00 28.02
N SER A 73 37.62 18.15 28.17
CA SER A 73 37.04 19.48 27.97
C SER A 73 36.69 19.77 26.51
N VAL A 74 37.56 19.33 25.60
CA VAL A 74 37.39 19.45 24.14
C VAL A 74 36.47 18.36 23.60
N ALA A 75 36.56 17.15 24.18
CA ALA A 75 35.71 16.02 23.84
C ALA A 75 34.22 16.31 24.10
N ALA A 76 33.85 16.98 25.19
CA ALA A 76 32.47 17.33 25.47
C ALA A 76 31.88 18.27 24.39
N LYS A 77 32.62 19.32 24.02
CA LYS A 77 32.22 20.26 22.95
C LYS A 77 32.11 19.58 21.59
N LEU A 78 33.08 18.72 21.25
CA LEU A 78 33.04 17.94 20.01
C LEU A 78 31.89 16.93 20.01
N ALA A 79 31.61 16.28 21.14
CA ALA A 79 30.52 15.31 21.24
C ALA A 79 29.16 15.96 20.95
N GLU A 80 28.91 17.20 21.39
CA GLU A 80 27.66 17.90 21.06
C GLU A 80 27.48 18.15 19.56
N ILE A 81 28.57 18.47 18.86
CA ILE A 81 28.55 18.84 17.44
C ILE A 81 28.53 17.59 16.54
N LEU A 82 29.34 16.59 16.90
CA LEU A 82 29.52 15.37 16.12
C LEU A 82 28.40 14.34 16.35
N ARG A 83 27.51 14.58 17.33
CA ARG A 83 26.40 13.67 17.65
C ARG A 83 25.48 13.48 16.44
N GLY A 84 25.47 12.27 15.88
CA GLY A 84 24.65 11.94 14.71
C GLY A 84 25.13 12.57 13.40
N ALA A 85 26.36 13.10 13.36
CA ALA A 85 26.98 13.67 12.17
C ALA A 85 27.88 12.64 11.45
N GLN A 86 28.24 12.96 10.20
CA GLN A 86 29.26 12.22 9.45
C GLN A 86 30.59 12.96 9.57
N VAL A 87 31.61 12.24 10.00
CA VAL A 87 32.94 12.81 10.27
C VAL A 87 33.94 12.28 9.27
N GLU A 88 34.57 13.16 8.51
CA GLU A 88 35.70 12.82 7.64
C GLU A 88 37.02 13.15 8.35
N LEU A 89 37.80 12.12 8.68
CA LEU A 89 39.11 12.23 9.27
C LEU A 89 40.17 12.21 8.16
N VAL A 90 40.77 13.37 7.89
CA VAL A 90 41.89 13.51 6.96
C VAL A 90 43.20 13.38 7.73
N LEU A 91 43.89 12.26 7.51
CA LEU A 91 45.16 11.94 8.16
C LEU A 91 46.35 12.37 7.28
N GLN A 92 47.49 12.63 7.91
CA GLN A 92 48.71 13.05 7.23
C GLN A 92 49.24 12.00 6.24
N PRO A 93 49.90 12.43 5.14
CA PRO A 93 50.43 11.51 4.13
C PRO A 93 51.51 10.57 4.67
N ASN A 94 52.27 10.97 5.69
CA ASN A 94 53.35 10.16 6.27
C ASN A 94 52.87 8.88 6.97
N ARG A 95 51.59 8.78 7.33
CA ARG A 95 50.96 7.59 7.94
C ARG A 95 50.55 6.54 6.91
N PHE A 96 50.67 6.86 5.61
CA PHE A 96 50.23 6.02 4.51
C PHE A 96 51.40 5.62 3.61
N LEU A 97 51.34 4.37 3.14
CA LEU A 97 52.19 3.89 2.07
C LEU A 97 51.51 4.18 0.73
N TYR A 98 52.14 5.01 -0.09
CA TYR A 98 51.70 5.27 -1.46
C TYR A 98 52.41 4.34 -2.44
N ARG A 99 51.64 3.70 -3.32
CA ARG A 99 52.15 2.86 -4.40
C ARG A 99 51.42 3.16 -5.70
N LEU A 100 52.16 3.19 -6.80
CA LEU A 100 51.61 3.33 -8.14
C LEU A 100 51.41 1.93 -8.72
N LEU A 101 50.22 1.67 -9.26
CA LEU A 101 49.89 0.42 -9.94
C LEU A 101 49.41 0.73 -11.36
N GLU A 102 50.11 0.21 -12.36
CA GLU A 102 49.67 0.29 -13.75
C GLU A 102 48.70 -0.86 -14.06
N LEU A 103 47.52 -0.51 -14.57
CA LEU A 103 46.51 -1.46 -14.97
C LEU A 103 46.02 -1.18 -16.40
N PRO A 104 45.58 -2.19 -17.16
CA PRO A 104 44.89 -1.97 -18.43
C PRO A 104 43.61 -1.15 -18.21
N ARG A 105 43.24 -0.27 -19.14
CA ARG A 105 42.01 0.54 -19.01
C ARG A 105 40.75 -0.30 -18.77
N ARG A 106 40.65 -1.51 -19.34
CA ARG A 106 39.52 -2.44 -19.12
C ARG A 106 39.35 -2.90 -17.67
N ALA A 107 40.38 -2.75 -16.84
CA ALA A 107 40.34 -3.13 -15.43
C ALA A 107 39.66 -2.08 -14.54
N SER A 108 39.21 -0.94 -15.09
CA SER A 108 38.49 0.12 -14.36
C SER A 108 37.30 -0.41 -13.56
N ASP A 109 36.54 -1.35 -14.15
CA ASP A 109 35.28 -1.83 -13.59
C ASP A 109 35.50 -2.81 -12.42
N PHE A 110 36.69 -3.41 -12.35
CA PHE A 110 37.06 -4.42 -11.35
C PHE A 110 38.23 -3.97 -10.46
N LEU A 111 38.48 -2.66 -10.38
CA LEU A 111 39.59 -2.07 -9.60
C LEU A 111 39.65 -2.58 -8.17
N GLU A 112 38.51 -2.59 -7.46
CA GLU A 112 38.45 -3.01 -6.07
C GLU A 112 38.95 -4.46 -5.88
N GLY A 113 38.49 -5.38 -6.73
CA GLY A 113 38.88 -6.79 -6.65
C GLY A 113 40.36 -7.00 -6.95
N ILE A 114 40.90 -6.29 -7.95
CA ILE A 114 42.31 -6.37 -8.34
C ILE A 114 43.21 -5.78 -7.25
N ILE A 115 42.86 -4.60 -6.71
CA ILE A 115 43.65 -3.94 -5.66
C ILE A 115 43.64 -4.79 -4.39
N ARG A 116 42.48 -5.34 -4.00
CA ARG A 116 42.35 -6.23 -2.85
C ARG A 116 43.25 -7.47 -2.97
N ALA A 117 43.35 -8.06 -4.17
CA ALA A 117 44.21 -9.22 -4.41
C ALA A 117 45.71 -8.88 -4.46
N GLN A 118 46.07 -7.66 -4.83
CA GLN A 118 47.46 -7.20 -4.93
C GLN A 118 47.97 -6.51 -3.65
N ILE A 119 47.09 -6.14 -2.72
CA ILE A 119 47.46 -5.38 -1.51
C ILE A 119 48.51 -6.12 -0.66
N ASP A 120 48.40 -7.46 -0.57
CA ASP A 120 49.32 -8.33 0.16
C ASP A 120 50.73 -8.36 -0.45
N ARG A 121 50.86 -8.01 -1.73
CA ARG A 121 52.15 -7.94 -2.45
C ARG A 121 52.71 -6.53 -2.48
N LEU A 122 51.84 -5.52 -2.51
CA LEU A 122 52.20 -4.11 -2.63
C LEU A 122 52.49 -3.46 -1.27
N THR A 123 52.01 -4.06 -0.19
CA THR A 123 52.10 -3.52 1.17
C THR A 123 52.58 -4.61 2.13
N PRO A 124 53.17 -4.24 3.29
CA PRO A 124 53.57 -5.20 4.31
C PRO A 124 52.38 -5.80 5.09
N TRP A 125 51.14 -5.45 4.75
CA TRP A 125 49.93 -5.86 5.46
C TRP A 125 49.06 -6.76 4.58
N SER A 126 48.33 -7.68 5.22
CA SER A 126 47.32 -8.49 4.55
C SER A 126 46.08 -7.67 4.21
N SER A 127 45.27 -8.13 3.26
CA SER A 127 43.99 -7.50 2.88
C SER A 127 42.99 -7.40 4.02
N ALA A 128 43.10 -8.28 5.03
CA ALA A 128 42.29 -8.24 6.24
C ALA A 128 42.77 -7.13 7.19
N ASP A 129 44.08 -6.96 7.34
CA ASP A 129 44.69 -6.03 8.31
C ASP A 129 45.01 -4.65 7.72
N ALA A 130 44.93 -4.50 6.40
CA ALA A 130 45.14 -3.25 5.68
C ALA A 130 43.82 -2.46 5.55
N ALA A 131 43.91 -1.16 5.80
CA ALA A 131 42.95 -0.18 5.31
C ALA A 131 43.56 0.48 4.07
N PHE A 132 42.88 0.38 2.93
CA PHE A 132 43.39 0.86 1.65
C PHE A 132 42.33 1.64 0.86
N GLY A 133 42.78 2.69 0.19
CA GLY A 133 42.02 3.50 -0.74
C GLY A 133 42.76 3.63 -2.06
N TRP A 134 42.05 3.99 -3.13
CA TRP A 134 42.66 4.18 -4.43
C TRP A 134 42.09 5.41 -5.11
N TYR A 135 42.93 6.01 -5.96
CA TYR A 135 42.54 7.08 -6.84
C TYR A 135 43.04 6.76 -8.25
N PRO A 136 42.16 6.69 -9.27
CA PRO A 136 42.57 6.52 -10.65
C PRO A 136 43.26 7.80 -11.13
N SER A 137 44.55 7.72 -11.47
CA SER A 137 45.24 8.81 -12.14
C SER A 137 45.00 8.67 -13.64
N THR A 138 44.26 9.60 -14.21
CA THR A 138 44.12 9.69 -15.66
C THR A 138 45.50 10.03 -16.25
N GLU A 139 45.86 9.33 -17.33
CA GLU A 139 47.03 9.54 -18.19
C GLU A 139 48.29 8.73 -17.86
N THR A 140 48.36 7.55 -18.48
CA THR A 140 49.62 6.92 -18.89
C THR A 140 49.38 6.09 -20.16
N GLY A 141 49.33 6.76 -21.32
CA GLY A 141 49.17 6.12 -22.63
C GLY A 141 47.74 5.68 -23.00
N THR A 142 47.56 5.26 -24.26
CA THR A 142 46.24 5.03 -24.87
C THR A 142 45.50 3.80 -24.33
N ASP A 143 46.19 2.83 -23.71
CA ASP A 143 45.62 1.55 -23.27
C ASP A 143 45.90 1.19 -21.78
N ARG A 144 46.71 1.99 -21.09
CA ARG A 144 47.02 1.80 -19.67
C ARG A 144 46.50 2.97 -18.83
N MET A 145 46.23 2.68 -17.57
CA MET A 145 45.89 3.66 -16.55
C MET A 145 46.78 3.43 -15.34
N ALA A 146 47.23 4.52 -14.72
CA ALA A 146 47.96 4.45 -13.46
C ALA A 146 46.98 4.69 -12.31
N VAL A 147 47.07 3.86 -11.28
CA VAL A 147 46.23 3.96 -10.08
C VAL A 147 47.15 4.18 -8.90
N THR A 148 46.92 5.26 -8.16
CA THR A 148 47.63 5.51 -6.91
C THR A 148 46.87 4.84 -5.78
N ILE A 149 47.53 3.93 -5.08
CA ILE A 149 47.01 3.21 -3.92
C ILE A 149 47.63 3.83 -2.67
N ALA A 150 46.79 4.15 -1.69
CA ALA A 150 47.20 4.54 -0.35
C ALA A 150 46.76 3.46 0.64
N ALA A 151 47.69 2.92 1.42
CA ALA A 151 47.40 1.87 2.39
C ALA A 151 48.04 2.16 3.75
N THR A 152 47.38 1.73 4.82
CA THR A 152 47.88 1.77 6.19
C THR A 152 47.39 0.56 6.99
N ALA A 153 47.99 0.30 8.14
CA ALA A 153 47.53 -0.74 9.05
C ALA A 153 46.21 -0.32 9.73
N ARG A 154 45.23 -1.22 9.81
CA ARG A 154 43.99 -0.98 10.56
C ARG A 154 44.23 -0.63 12.02
N THR A 155 45.26 -1.21 12.63
CA THR A 155 45.67 -0.94 14.02
C THR A 155 46.10 0.50 14.26
N LEU A 156 46.66 1.17 13.24
CA LEU A 156 47.07 2.57 13.34
C LEU A 156 45.89 3.55 13.30
N ILE A 157 44.85 3.23 12.52
CA ILE A 157 43.65 4.08 12.40
C ILE A 157 42.57 3.77 13.44
N ALA A 158 42.54 2.54 13.96
CA ALA A 158 41.60 2.08 14.98
C ALA A 158 41.47 3.02 16.21
N PRO A 159 42.55 3.53 16.83
CA PRO A 159 42.42 4.42 17.99
C PRO A 159 41.69 5.72 17.65
N PHE A 160 41.95 6.32 16.49
CA PHE A 160 41.28 7.54 16.04
C PHE A 160 39.79 7.31 15.79
N ILE A 161 39.46 6.21 15.09
CA ILE A 161 38.07 5.80 14.87
C ILE A 161 37.36 5.59 16.21
N SER A 162 38.00 4.89 17.16
CA SER A 162 37.42 4.63 18.49
C SER A 162 37.18 5.89 19.31
N ALA A 163 38.03 6.90 19.15
CA ALA A 163 37.92 8.18 19.85
C ALA A 163 36.70 8.94 19.33
N ILE A 164 36.57 9.06 18.01
CA ILE A 164 35.44 9.76 17.36
C ILE A 164 34.13 8.98 17.52
N ALA A 165 34.19 7.65 17.51
CA ALA A 165 33.04 6.78 17.80
C ALA A 165 32.45 7.06 19.19
N ARG A 166 33.32 7.24 20.21
CA ARG A 166 32.91 7.58 21.58
C ARG A 166 32.24 8.95 21.69
N LEU A 167 32.49 9.86 20.74
CA LEU A 167 31.83 11.17 20.67
C LEU A 167 30.41 11.11 20.08
N GLY A 168 29.97 9.95 19.57
CA GLY A 168 28.61 9.76 19.06
C GLY A 168 28.42 10.06 17.57
N ALA A 169 29.49 9.98 16.77
CA ALA A 169 29.42 10.07 15.31
C ALA A 169 28.62 8.91 14.70
N ASP A 170 27.80 9.20 13.68
CA ASP A 170 26.96 8.20 12.99
C ASP A 170 27.77 7.43 11.94
N ALA A 171 28.67 8.13 11.24
CA ALA A 171 29.58 7.58 10.25
C ALA A 171 30.95 8.27 10.31
N ILE A 172 32.02 7.49 10.15
CA ILE A 172 33.39 8.00 10.09
C ILE A 172 34.00 7.58 8.76
N VAL A 173 34.48 8.56 8.00
CA VAL A 173 35.26 8.36 6.78
C VAL A 173 36.71 8.68 7.09
N VAL A 174 37.64 7.78 6.83
CA VAL A 174 39.08 8.04 6.95
C VAL A 174 39.63 8.28 5.55
N SER A 175 40.25 9.44 5.37
CA SER A 175 40.83 9.90 4.11
C SER A 175 42.32 10.20 4.30
N ALA A 176 43.15 9.86 3.32
CA ALA A 176 44.58 10.18 3.29
C ALA A 176 44.80 11.50 2.56
N ALA A 177 45.45 12.48 3.21
CA ALA A 177 45.86 13.70 2.53
C ALA A 177 46.96 13.41 1.51
N TRP A 178 46.92 14.06 0.34
CA TRP A 178 47.92 13.83 -0.71
C TRP A 178 49.31 14.37 -0.30
N PRO A 179 50.43 13.69 -0.66
CA PRO A 179 51.79 14.17 -0.34
C PRO A 179 52.17 15.52 -0.98
N GLN A 180 51.50 15.90 -2.05
CA GLN A 180 51.74 17.13 -2.82
C GLN A 180 50.38 17.77 -3.17
N PRO A 181 50.06 18.98 -2.69
CA PRO A 181 48.75 19.59 -2.91
C PRO A 181 48.44 19.67 -4.41
N ARG A 182 47.39 18.97 -4.87
CA ARG A 182 46.85 19.09 -6.24
C ARG A 182 45.53 19.85 -6.17
N PRO A 183 45.26 20.76 -7.13
CA PRO A 183 44.03 21.54 -7.15
C PRO A 183 42.76 20.67 -7.32
N ASP A 184 42.89 19.46 -7.86
CA ASP A 184 41.75 18.60 -8.21
C ASP A 184 41.42 17.54 -7.14
N ILE A 185 42.31 17.31 -6.15
CA ILE A 185 42.18 16.20 -5.19
C ILE A 185 42.69 16.61 -3.81
N ALA A 186 41.79 16.71 -2.83
CA ALA A 186 42.14 17.03 -1.45
C ALA A 186 42.56 15.78 -0.64
N ALA A 187 41.92 14.62 -0.84
CA ALA A 187 42.22 13.39 -0.10
C ALA A 187 41.74 12.11 -0.81
N ILE A 188 42.39 10.98 -0.53
CA ILE A 188 41.97 9.65 -0.99
C ILE A 188 41.15 8.98 0.11
N LYS A 189 39.90 8.59 -0.18
CA LYS A 189 39.06 7.83 0.76
C LYS A 189 39.61 6.42 0.94
N ILE A 190 39.93 6.05 2.18
CA ILE A 190 40.58 4.78 2.54
C ILE A 190 39.58 3.82 3.14
N CYS A 191 38.75 4.31 4.06
CA CYS A 191 37.78 3.48 4.74
C CYS A 191 36.58 4.32 5.15
N GLU A 192 35.39 3.78 4.96
CA GLU A 192 34.17 4.31 5.57
C GLU A 192 33.66 3.28 6.58
N GLN A 193 33.60 3.68 7.84
CA GLN A 193 33.01 2.89 8.90
C GLN A 193 31.73 3.57 9.38
N LYS A 194 30.59 2.96 9.06
CA LYS A 194 29.28 3.40 9.50
C LYS A 194 28.98 2.79 10.87
N ILE A 195 28.97 3.60 11.92
CA ILE A 195 28.86 3.13 13.32
C ILE A 195 27.39 3.02 13.73
N GLY A 196 26.53 3.94 13.31
CA GLY A 196 25.12 3.93 13.71
C GLY A 196 24.21 2.99 12.91
N GLN A 197 24.72 2.32 11.87
CA GLN A 197 23.90 1.41 11.06
C GLN A 197 23.45 0.16 11.83
N ALA A 198 24.30 -0.41 12.69
CA ALA A 198 23.93 -1.60 13.47
C ALA A 198 22.86 -1.31 14.54
N GLU A 199 22.96 -0.15 15.21
CA GLU A 199 22.01 0.26 16.25
C GLU A 199 20.69 0.79 15.66
N GLY A 200 20.78 1.54 14.56
CA GLY A 200 19.61 2.05 13.82
C GLY A 200 18.75 0.91 13.29
N HIS A 201 19.36 -0.09 12.68
CA HIS A 201 18.66 -1.28 12.16
C HIS A 201 17.95 -2.04 13.29
N ARG A 202 18.61 -2.25 14.45
CA ARG A 202 18.02 -2.94 15.59
C ARG A 202 16.86 -2.16 16.24
N ARG A 203 16.94 -0.83 16.29
CA ARG A 203 15.89 0.04 16.83
C ARG A 203 14.67 0.09 15.92
N ILE A 204 14.87 0.23 14.62
CA ILE A 204 13.79 0.22 13.62
C ILE A 204 13.09 -1.13 13.61
N ARG A 205 13.85 -2.24 13.63
CA ARG A 205 13.30 -3.59 13.76
C ARG A 205 12.45 -3.77 15.03
N ARG A 206 12.89 -3.23 16.18
CA ARG A 206 12.09 -3.24 17.42
C ARG A 206 10.79 -2.44 17.28
N ILE A 207 10.82 -1.28 16.66
CA ILE A 207 9.61 -0.45 16.44
C ILE A 207 8.63 -1.17 15.52
N LEU A 208 9.11 -1.77 14.42
CA LEU A 208 8.28 -2.58 13.52
C LEU A 208 7.65 -3.78 14.23
N LEU A 209 8.42 -4.48 15.07
CA LEU A 209 7.90 -5.60 15.87
C LEU A 209 6.85 -5.13 16.88
N LEU A 210 7.08 -4.01 17.58
CA LEU A 210 6.11 -3.44 18.53
C LEU A 210 4.83 -2.98 17.83
N LEU A 211 4.94 -2.38 16.65
CA LEU A 211 3.79 -1.98 15.84
C LEU A 211 2.98 -3.19 15.37
N LEU A 212 3.66 -4.26 14.91
CA LEU A 212 3.01 -5.50 14.49
C LEU A 212 2.29 -6.18 15.66
N VAL A 213 2.94 -6.26 16.83
CA VAL A 213 2.32 -6.81 18.06
C VAL A 213 1.16 -5.94 18.51
N GLY A 214 1.28 -4.61 18.45
CA GLY A 214 0.21 -3.68 18.77
C GLY A 214 -1.00 -3.84 17.84
N ALA A 215 -0.78 -3.92 16.53
CA ALA A 215 -1.85 -4.17 15.56
C ALA A 215 -2.52 -5.53 15.77
N GLY A 216 -1.75 -6.58 16.07
CA GLY A 216 -2.27 -7.90 16.42
C GLY A 216 -3.13 -7.88 17.70
N ALA A 217 -2.68 -7.16 18.73
CA ALA A 217 -3.44 -7.00 19.98
C ALA A 217 -4.77 -6.27 19.74
N VAL A 218 -4.77 -5.18 18.95
CA VAL A 218 -5.99 -4.46 18.59
C VAL A 218 -6.96 -5.36 17.80
N GLY A 219 -6.45 -6.14 16.84
CA GLY A 219 -7.25 -7.12 16.11
C GLY A 219 -7.87 -8.19 17.02
N ALA A 220 -7.09 -8.74 17.94
CA ALA A 220 -7.57 -9.73 18.91
C ALA A 220 -8.65 -9.15 19.85
N VAL A 221 -8.48 -7.91 20.32
CA VAL A 221 -9.48 -7.20 21.14
C VAL A 221 -10.76 -6.97 20.34
N SER A 222 -10.66 -6.59 19.05
CA SER A 222 -11.84 -6.39 18.20
C SER A 222 -12.63 -7.69 17.99
N VAL A 223 -11.95 -8.81 17.71
CA VAL A 223 -12.61 -10.12 17.56
C VAL A 223 -13.24 -10.57 18.87
N ALA A 224 -12.56 -10.40 20.00
CA ALA A 224 -13.11 -10.71 21.31
C ALA A 224 -14.34 -9.86 21.65
N ALA A 225 -14.30 -8.55 21.35
CA ALA A 225 -15.44 -7.66 21.53
C ALA A 225 -16.64 -8.06 20.65
N SER A 226 -16.40 -8.41 19.38
CA SER A 226 -17.45 -8.91 18.48
C SER A 226 -18.07 -10.22 18.97
N ALA A 227 -17.27 -11.13 19.54
CA ALA A 227 -17.78 -12.38 20.10
C ALA A 227 -18.65 -12.16 21.35
N VAL A 228 -18.25 -11.25 22.24
CA VAL A 228 -19.03 -10.92 23.46
C VAL A 228 -20.32 -10.19 23.10
N ILE A 229 -20.26 -9.19 22.21
CA ILE A 229 -21.44 -8.42 21.78
C ILE A 229 -22.39 -9.30 20.97
N GLY A 230 -21.87 -10.18 20.11
CA GLY A 230 -22.66 -11.15 19.35
C GLY A 230 -23.42 -12.12 20.26
N GLY A 231 -22.80 -12.63 21.32
CA GLY A 231 -23.46 -13.52 22.28
C GLY A 231 -24.63 -12.85 23.02
N VAL A 232 -24.52 -11.56 23.36
CA VAL A 232 -25.60 -10.81 24.02
C VAL A 232 -26.78 -10.56 23.08
N ILE A 233 -26.52 -10.30 21.80
CA ILE A 233 -27.59 -10.11 20.80
C ILE A 233 -28.31 -11.43 20.52
N GLU A 234 -27.57 -12.54 20.47
CA GLU A 234 -28.16 -13.87 20.23
C GLU A 234 -29.07 -14.31 21.39
N THR A 235 -28.62 -14.11 22.63
CA THR A 235 -29.44 -14.39 23.82
C THR A 235 -30.71 -13.54 23.90
N GLN A 236 -30.67 -12.28 23.46
CA GLN A 236 -31.87 -11.44 23.36
C GLN A 236 -32.83 -11.91 22.27
N ARG A 237 -32.33 -12.41 21.13
CA ARG A 237 -33.14 -12.97 20.05
C ARG A 237 -33.85 -14.25 20.48
N ASP A 238 -33.14 -15.12 21.20
CA ASP A 238 -33.71 -16.35 21.73
C ASP A 238 -34.82 -16.06 22.75
N ASP A 239 -34.62 -15.09 23.65
CA ASP A 239 -35.64 -14.67 24.62
C ASP A 239 -36.88 -14.07 23.93
N LEU A 240 -36.69 -13.20 22.92
CA LEU A 240 -37.82 -12.67 22.14
C LEU A 240 -38.57 -13.77 21.40
N THR A 241 -37.85 -14.69 20.75
CA THR A 241 -38.45 -15.80 19.99
C THR A 241 -39.25 -16.70 20.92
N ARG A 242 -38.72 -17.00 22.10
CA ARG A 242 -39.41 -17.76 23.13
C ARG A 242 -40.67 -17.05 23.62
N ARG A 243 -40.61 -15.75 23.91
CA ARG A 243 -41.79 -14.96 24.31
C ARG A 243 -42.86 -14.89 23.22
N ILE A 244 -42.45 -14.80 21.94
CA ILE A 244 -43.38 -14.83 20.80
C ILE A 244 -44.03 -16.21 20.70
N ALA A 245 -43.26 -17.29 20.85
CA ALA A 245 -43.78 -18.66 20.85
C ALA A 245 -44.73 -18.91 22.02
N GLU A 246 -44.39 -18.47 23.23
CA GLU A 246 -45.22 -18.56 24.43
C GLU A 246 -46.52 -17.75 24.28
N ARG A 247 -46.45 -16.54 23.71
CA ARG A 247 -47.66 -15.74 23.42
C ARG A 247 -48.52 -16.37 22.33
N ARG A 248 -47.93 -16.94 21.26
CA ARG A 248 -48.69 -17.69 20.25
C ARG A 248 -49.35 -18.93 20.85
N ALA A 249 -48.65 -19.68 21.69
CA ALA A 249 -49.21 -20.84 22.37
C ALA A 249 -50.35 -20.47 23.33
N ALA A 250 -50.24 -19.32 24.02
CA ALA A 250 -51.29 -18.81 24.90
C ALA A 250 -52.51 -18.25 24.14
N ILE A 251 -52.32 -17.71 22.93
CA ILE A 251 -53.41 -17.22 22.07
C ILE A 251 -54.11 -18.37 21.32
N GLN A 252 -53.47 -19.55 21.22
CA GLN A 252 -53.95 -20.67 20.41
C GLN A 252 -54.16 -21.97 21.20
N PRO A 253 -55.02 -22.04 22.24
CA PRO A 253 -55.54 -23.33 22.69
C PRO A 253 -56.67 -23.76 21.73
N GLY A 254 -56.29 -24.41 20.63
CA GLY A 254 -57.20 -25.10 19.70
C GLY A 254 -57.56 -24.33 18.43
N HIS A 255 -56.87 -24.61 17.33
CA HIS A 255 -57.39 -24.49 15.96
C HIS A 255 -56.46 -25.27 15.00
N ASP A 256 -57.01 -26.26 14.32
CA ASP A 256 -56.40 -27.03 13.23
C ASP A 256 -56.17 -26.16 11.98
N GLY A 257 -55.19 -25.25 12.05
CA GLY A 257 -54.93 -24.20 11.06
C GLY A 257 -54.35 -24.64 9.70
N ALA A 258 -54.33 -25.93 9.39
CA ALA A 258 -53.82 -26.43 8.10
C ALA A 258 -54.90 -26.42 6.99
N SER A 259 -56.19 -26.42 7.33
CA SER A 259 -57.28 -26.56 6.36
C SER A 259 -57.85 -25.23 5.86
N GLU A 260 -57.90 -24.18 6.69
CA GLU A 260 -58.47 -22.88 6.27
C GLU A 260 -57.54 -22.08 5.37
N ALA A 261 -56.23 -22.07 5.63
CA ALA A 261 -55.26 -21.39 4.76
C ALA A 261 -55.22 -22.01 3.34
N ALA A 262 -55.46 -23.32 3.24
CA ALA A 262 -55.57 -24.00 1.95
C ALA A 262 -56.87 -23.63 1.21
N LEU A 263 -57.98 -23.48 1.94
CA LEU A 263 -59.27 -23.08 1.36
C LEU A 263 -59.29 -21.60 0.94
N ASP A 264 -58.62 -20.72 1.70
CA ASP A 264 -58.50 -19.30 1.37
C ASP A 264 -57.59 -19.09 0.14
N LEU A 265 -56.48 -19.84 0.05
CA LEU A 265 -55.62 -19.85 -1.15
C LEU A 265 -56.35 -20.41 -2.38
N GLN A 266 -57.22 -21.40 -2.19
CA GLN A 266 -58.04 -21.98 -3.26
C GLN A 266 -59.16 -21.04 -3.72
N ARG A 267 -59.73 -20.21 -2.83
CA ARG A 267 -60.65 -19.13 -3.21
C ARG A 267 -59.94 -18.05 -4.01
N HIS A 268 -58.78 -17.56 -3.55
CA HIS A 268 -58.00 -16.57 -4.30
C HIS A 268 -57.55 -17.03 -5.68
N LYS A 269 -57.29 -18.34 -5.85
CA LYS A 269 -56.95 -18.93 -7.15
C LYS A 269 -58.14 -19.01 -8.12
N HIS A 270 -59.37 -19.02 -7.61
CA HIS A 270 -60.60 -19.13 -8.42
C HIS A 270 -61.36 -17.80 -8.58
N GLU A 271 -61.15 -16.82 -7.70
CA GLU A 271 -61.80 -15.49 -7.76
C GLU A 271 -61.05 -14.47 -8.63
N THR A 272 -59.79 -14.74 -9.01
CA THR A 272 -59.09 -13.92 -10.01
C THR A 272 -59.57 -14.32 -11.40
N PRO A 273 -60.20 -13.43 -12.20
CA PRO A 273 -60.63 -13.76 -13.55
C PRO A 273 -59.42 -14.30 -14.33
N SER A 274 -59.50 -15.55 -14.78
CA SER A 274 -58.39 -16.23 -15.45
C SER A 274 -57.92 -15.36 -16.61
N SER A 275 -56.69 -14.83 -16.52
CA SER A 275 -56.10 -13.98 -17.58
C SER A 275 -56.17 -14.65 -18.95
N VAL A 276 -56.22 -15.98 -18.99
CA VAL A 276 -56.42 -16.80 -20.19
C VAL A 276 -57.78 -16.55 -20.84
N ILE A 277 -58.86 -16.48 -20.06
CA ILE A 277 -60.23 -16.22 -20.58
C ILE A 277 -60.33 -14.81 -21.16
N VAL A 278 -59.70 -13.83 -20.50
CA VAL A 278 -59.66 -12.44 -20.98
C VAL A 278 -58.91 -12.34 -22.30
N ILE A 279 -57.75 -13.00 -22.41
CA ILE A 279 -56.96 -13.05 -23.65
C ILE A 279 -57.71 -13.78 -24.77
N GLU A 280 -58.36 -14.91 -24.47
CA GLU A 280 -59.17 -15.65 -25.45
C GLU A 280 -60.34 -14.79 -25.96
N ALA A 281 -61.11 -14.19 -25.06
CA ALA A 281 -62.22 -13.32 -25.42
C ALA A 281 -61.76 -12.12 -26.27
N LEU A 282 -60.66 -11.47 -25.89
CA LEU A 282 -60.05 -10.42 -26.70
C LEU A 282 -59.64 -10.91 -28.09
N SER A 283 -58.98 -12.07 -28.18
CA SER A 283 -58.50 -12.61 -29.46
C SER A 283 -59.63 -12.91 -30.44
N ARG A 284 -60.84 -13.21 -29.94
CA ARG A 284 -62.03 -13.47 -30.78
C ARG A 284 -62.74 -12.18 -31.21
N VAL A 285 -62.62 -11.11 -30.43
CA VAL A 285 -63.32 -9.83 -30.67
C VAL A 285 -62.48 -8.88 -31.53
N LEU A 286 -61.15 -8.97 -31.45
CA LEU A 286 -60.27 -8.09 -32.19
C LEU A 286 -60.26 -8.46 -33.70
N PRO A 287 -60.49 -7.49 -34.59
CA PRO A 287 -60.38 -7.70 -36.04
C PRO A 287 -58.95 -8.08 -36.49
N ASP A 288 -58.84 -8.79 -37.61
CA ASP A 288 -57.55 -9.23 -38.18
C ASP A 288 -56.60 -8.08 -38.56
N ASP A 289 -57.10 -6.86 -38.70
CA ASP A 289 -56.32 -5.65 -38.99
C ASP A 289 -55.95 -4.85 -37.73
N THR A 290 -56.11 -5.45 -36.56
CA THR A 290 -55.82 -4.85 -35.25
C THR A 290 -54.80 -5.69 -34.48
N TYR A 291 -53.77 -5.05 -33.93
CA TYR A 291 -52.82 -5.72 -33.03
C TYR A 291 -52.56 -4.90 -31.77
N LEU A 292 -52.33 -5.61 -30.67
CA LEU A 292 -52.06 -5.02 -29.35
C LEU A 292 -50.55 -4.93 -29.11
N THR A 293 -50.11 -3.80 -28.59
CA THR A 293 -48.73 -3.59 -28.10
C THR A 293 -48.63 -3.74 -26.59
N GLU A 294 -49.70 -3.44 -25.85
CA GLU A 294 -49.76 -3.61 -24.40
C GLU A 294 -51.15 -4.10 -23.97
N LEU A 295 -51.18 -5.12 -23.11
CA LEU A 295 -52.37 -5.60 -22.40
C LEU A 295 -52.05 -5.60 -20.91
N ARG A 296 -52.82 -4.86 -20.14
CA ARG A 296 -52.68 -4.79 -18.67
C ARG A 296 -54.00 -5.17 -18.01
N ILE A 297 -53.95 -6.18 -17.15
CA ILE A 297 -55.10 -6.65 -16.37
C ILE A 297 -54.83 -6.30 -14.91
N LEU A 298 -55.70 -5.47 -14.33
CA LEU A 298 -55.63 -4.95 -12.97
C LEU A 298 -56.95 -5.27 -12.27
N GLY A 299 -57.02 -6.47 -11.66
CA GLY A 299 -58.25 -6.92 -11.00
C GLY A 299 -59.41 -7.08 -11.97
N ASP A 300 -60.44 -6.24 -11.82
CA ASP A 300 -61.64 -6.17 -12.65
C ASP A 300 -61.51 -5.18 -13.83
N LYS A 301 -60.33 -4.57 -14.03
CA LYS A 301 -60.07 -3.63 -15.12
C LYS A 301 -59.08 -4.18 -16.13
N MET A 302 -59.35 -3.90 -17.39
CA MET A 302 -58.50 -4.24 -18.52
C MET A 302 -58.15 -2.98 -19.30
N GLN A 303 -56.86 -2.77 -19.54
CA GLN A 303 -56.34 -1.71 -20.40
C GLN A 303 -55.64 -2.33 -21.60
N ILE A 304 -56.02 -1.89 -22.79
CA ILE A 304 -55.43 -2.31 -24.05
C ILE A 304 -54.90 -1.11 -24.82
N VAL A 305 -53.68 -1.26 -25.35
CA VAL A 305 -53.03 -0.28 -26.22
C VAL A 305 -52.56 -1.01 -27.47
N GLY A 306 -52.85 -0.44 -28.63
CA GLY A 306 -52.52 -1.07 -29.90
C GLY A 306 -52.72 -0.15 -31.10
N VAL A 307 -52.69 -0.75 -32.29
CA VAL A 307 -52.93 -0.08 -33.57
C VAL A 307 -54.04 -0.80 -34.31
N THR A 308 -54.97 -0.03 -34.88
CA THR A 308 -56.10 -0.54 -35.67
C THR A 308 -56.37 0.39 -36.86
N ARG A 309 -57.08 -0.08 -37.88
CA ARG A 309 -57.52 0.78 -38.99
C ARG A 309 -58.73 1.65 -38.64
N ASP A 310 -59.54 1.24 -37.68
CA ASP A 310 -60.78 1.92 -37.27
C ASP A 310 -60.96 1.86 -35.75
N ALA A 311 -60.41 2.84 -35.04
CA ALA A 311 -60.44 2.86 -33.57
C ALA A 311 -61.86 2.99 -32.99
N PRO A 312 -62.76 3.83 -33.51
CA PRO A 312 -64.11 3.97 -32.96
C PRO A 312 -64.96 2.69 -32.99
N SER A 313 -64.75 1.78 -33.96
CA SER A 313 -65.53 0.53 -34.02
C SER A 313 -65.11 -0.48 -32.96
N LEU A 314 -63.87 -0.44 -32.46
CA LEU A 314 -63.38 -1.34 -31.41
C LEU A 314 -64.18 -1.22 -30.10
N ILE A 315 -64.57 -0.01 -29.69
CA ILE A 315 -65.41 0.17 -28.49
C ILE A 315 -66.72 -0.61 -28.63
N ARG A 316 -67.36 -0.51 -29.80
CA ARG A 316 -68.62 -1.19 -30.06
C ARG A 316 -68.45 -2.71 -30.08
N LEU A 317 -67.36 -3.21 -30.65
CA LEU A 317 -67.07 -4.65 -30.71
C LEU A 317 -66.78 -5.23 -29.32
N ILE A 318 -66.04 -4.48 -28.48
CA ILE A 318 -65.72 -4.88 -27.11
C ILE A 318 -66.99 -4.90 -26.24
N GLU A 319 -67.84 -3.87 -26.33
CA GLU A 319 -69.09 -3.81 -25.54
C GLU A 319 -70.20 -4.77 -26.01
N GLN A 320 -70.12 -5.29 -27.25
CA GLN A 320 -71.06 -6.32 -27.72
C GLN A 320 -70.83 -7.68 -27.07
N THR A 321 -69.70 -7.86 -26.39
CA THR A 321 -69.33 -9.13 -25.78
C THR A 321 -69.77 -9.16 -24.31
N SER A 322 -70.38 -10.26 -23.86
CA SER A 322 -70.85 -10.40 -22.47
C SER A 322 -69.73 -10.45 -21.41
N HIS A 323 -68.46 -10.39 -21.83
CA HIS A 323 -67.28 -10.45 -20.97
C HIS A 323 -66.70 -9.08 -20.63
N PHE A 324 -67.06 -8.02 -21.38
CA PHE A 324 -66.50 -6.68 -21.22
C PHE A 324 -67.60 -5.64 -21.15
N SER A 325 -67.50 -4.71 -20.20
CA SER A 325 -68.43 -3.59 -20.05
C SER A 325 -67.68 -2.26 -19.92
N ARG A 326 -68.37 -1.15 -20.23
CA ARG A 326 -67.85 0.23 -20.09
C ARG A 326 -66.51 0.44 -20.81
N ALA A 327 -66.44 0.17 -22.11
CA ALA A 327 -65.22 0.39 -22.88
C ALA A 327 -65.08 1.88 -23.23
N THR A 328 -63.99 2.52 -22.81
CA THR A 328 -63.76 3.95 -23.01
C THR A 328 -62.33 4.22 -23.47
N PHE A 329 -62.12 5.27 -24.27
CA PHE A 329 -60.77 5.75 -24.58
C PHE A 329 -60.22 6.52 -23.38
N PHE A 330 -59.16 6.01 -22.76
CA PHE A 330 -58.48 6.71 -21.66
C PHE A 330 -57.37 7.65 -22.15
N ALA A 331 -57.01 7.57 -23.44
CA ALA A 331 -56.08 8.49 -24.09
C ALA A 331 -56.55 8.81 -25.54
N PRO A 332 -56.21 9.98 -26.10
CA PRO A 332 -56.64 10.37 -27.44
C PRO A 332 -56.04 9.46 -28.52
N THR A 333 -56.85 9.10 -29.51
CA THR A 333 -56.43 8.32 -30.67
C THR A 333 -55.52 9.16 -31.57
N THR A 334 -54.36 8.63 -31.95
CA THR A 334 -53.39 9.34 -32.81
C THR A 334 -53.04 8.49 -34.04
N ARG A 335 -52.93 9.13 -35.22
CA ARG A 335 -52.51 8.41 -36.42
C ARG A 335 -51.00 8.18 -36.39
N SER A 336 -50.57 6.94 -36.55
CA SER A 336 -49.15 6.60 -36.56
C SER A 336 -48.50 7.03 -37.89
N PRO A 337 -47.37 7.76 -37.90
CA PRO A 337 -46.68 8.14 -39.15
C PRO A 337 -45.87 6.97 -39.76
N SER A 338 -45.58 5.92 -38.99
CA SER A 338 -44.77 4.76 -39.41
C SER A 338 -45.59 3.52 -39.78
N GLU A 339 -46.86 3.45 -39.37
CA GLU A 339 -47.75 2.29 -39.56
C GLU A 339 -49.07 2.75 -40.18
N SER A 340 -49.65 1.95 -41.08
CA SER A 340 -50.95 2.23 -41.68
C SER A 340 -52.08 1.93 -40.67
N GLY A 341 -52.27 2.83 -39.69
CA GLY A 341 -53.30 2.71 -38.66
C GLY A 341 -53.29 3.81 -37.61
N GLU A 342 -54.27 3.75 -36.72
CA GLU A 342 -54.51 4.66 -35.61
C GLU A 342 -54.15 3.96 -34.28
N ARG A 343 -53.31 4.61 -33.47
CA ARG A 343 -52.99 4.17 -32.11
C ARG A 343 -54.15 4.45 -31.19
N PHE A 344 -54.61 3.42 -30.50
CA PHE A 344 -55.71 3.50 -29.55
C PHE A 344 -55.26 3.06 -28.15
N SER A 345 -55.95 3.59 -27.15
CA SER A 345 -55.79 3.25 -25.74
C SER A 345 -57.16 3.15 -25.09
N ILE A 346 -57.64 1.92 -24.86
CA ILE A 346 -58.99 1.64 -24.34
C ILE A 346 -58.89 1.00 -22.95
N GLU A 347 -59.72 1.45 -22.02
CA GLU A 347 -59.97 0.81 -20.73
C GLU A 347 -61.39 0.23 -20.73
N ALA A 348 -61.54 -1.01 -20.26
CA ALA A 348 -62.83 -1.67 -20.09
C ALA A 348 -62.85 -2.46 -18.76
N HIS A 349 -64.05 -2.70 -18.21
CA HIS A 349 -64.25 -3.56 -17.06
C HIS A 349 -64.49 -5.00 -17.49
N ILE A 350 -63.88 -5.94 -16.78
CA ILE A 350 -64.05 -7.38 -16.97
C ILE A 350 -65.25 -7.81 -16.12
N GLU A 351 -66.31 -8.27 -16.78
CA GLU A 351 -67.43 -8.87 -16.06
C GLU A 351 -67.05 -10.30 -15.65
N PRO A 352 -67.14 -10.65 -14.35
CA PRO A 352 -66.80 -11.99 -13.91
C PRO A 352 -67.76 -12.99 -14.54
N VAL A 353 -67.22 -13.96 -15.27
CA VAL A 353 -67.99 -15.12 -15.76
C VAL A 353 -68.21 -16.07 -14.58
N TYR A 354 -69.07 -15.64 -13.66
CA TYR A 354 -69.69 -16.53 -12.69
C TYR A 354 -71.20 -16.29 -12.77
N THR A 355 -71.85 -17.03 -13.67
CA THR A 355 -73.25 -17.35 -13.46
C THR A 355 -73.27 -18.47 -12.41
N PRO A 356 -73.76 -18.25 -11.18
CA PRO A 356 -74.04 -19.36 -10.30
C PRO A 356 -75.20 -20.12 -10.94
N GLY A 357 -74.87 -21.20 -11.65
CA GLY A 357 -75.86 -22.16 -12.11
C GLY A 357 -76.36 -22.96 -10.92
N LEU A 358 -77.69 -22.93 -10.75
CA LEU A 358 -78.55 -23.74 -9.89
C LEU A 358 -78.10 -25.19 -9.66
#